data_AF-A0A0C9V8M2-F1
#
_entry.id   AF-A0A0C9V8M2-F1
#
_cell.length_a   1.000
_cell.length_b   1.000
_cell.length_c   1.000
_cell.angle_alpha   90.00
_cell.angle_beta   90.00
_cell.angle_gamma   90.00
#
_symmetry.space_group_name_H-M   'P 1'
#
loop_
_entity.id
_entity.type
_entity.pdbx_description
1 polymer ?
#
loop_
_entity_poly.entity_id
_entity_poly.type
_entity_poly.pdbx_seq_one_letter_code
_entity_poly.pdbx_strand_id
1 'polypeptide(L)'
;SRISWWPLPHAWNKSGLDVGYWSAECETWYNTRLKRIAEGGVLLRTTAQWKKTLVRNRNMPKFMKNYREVCELALDSLDLHLVSEL
;
A
#
# COMPACT_ATOMS: atom_id res chain seq x y z
N SER A 1 9.44 4.28 -19.99
CA SER A 1 8.89 4.22 -18.62
C SER A 1 7.85 5.31 -18.42
N ARG A 2 6.61 4.98 -18.01
CA ARG A 2 5.57 5.99 -17.76
C ARG A 2 5.95 6.86 -16.56
N ILE A 3 5.75 8.18 -16.68
CA ILE A 3 5.92 9.16 -15.59
C ILE A 3 4.55 9.64 -15.11
N SER A 4 4.40 9.88 -13.80
CA SER A 4 3.13 10.27 -13.20
C SER A 4 3.29 11.04 -11.89
N TRP A 5 2.28 11.82 -11.53
CA TRP A 5 2.16 12.51 -10.24
C TRP A 5 1.84 11.57 -9.08
N TRP A 6 1.25 10.42 -9.40
CA TRP A 6 0.80 9.41 -8.45
C TRP A 6 1.40 8.04 -8.79
N PRO A 7 1.70 7.19 -7.79
CA PRO A 7 2.20 5.87 -8.04
C PRO A 7 1.17 5.00 -8.76
N LEU A 8 1.65 4.12 -9.63
CA LEU A 8 0.81 3.09 -10.24
C LEU A 8 0.51 1.97 -9.22
N PRO A 9 -0.56 1.17 -9.42
CA PRO A 9 -0.95 0.14 -8.45
C PRO A 9 0.18 -0.80 -8.02
N HIS A 10 1.00 -1.26 -8.96
CA HIS A 10 2.15 -2.15 -8.69
C HIS A 10 3.34 -1.50 -7.95
N ALA A 11 3.34 -0.17 -7.80
CA ALA A 11 4.28 0.56 -6.96
C ALA A 11 3.69 0.83 -5.58
N TRP A 12 2.37 1.05 -5.51
CA TRP A 12 1.63 1.26 -4.26
C TRP A 12 1.51 -0.02 -3.43
N ASN A 13 1.16 -1.15 -4.04
CA ASN A 13 0.90 -2.42 -3.34
C ASN A 13 2.14 -3.05 -2.66
N LYS A 14 3.33 -2.54 -2.98
CA LYS A 14 4.60 -2.93 -2.33
C LYS A 14 5.04 -1.94 -1.26
N SER A 15 4.26 -0.89 -1.04
CA SER A 15 4.53 0.11 0.00
C SER A 15 4.00 -0.38 1.34
N GLY A 16 4.47 0.26 2.43
CA GLY A 16 3.87 0.08 3.74
C GLY A 16 2.53 0.83 3.93
N LEU A 17 2.02 1.48 2.89
CA LEU A 17 0.73 2.20 2.92
C LEU A 17 -0.41 1.34 2.35
N ASP A 18 -0.11 0.19 1.73
CA ASP A 18 -1.13 -0.72 1.23
C ASP A 18 -1.60 -1.70 2.32
N VAL A 19 -2.42 -1.19 3.24
CA VAL A 19 -2.97 -1.93 4.39
C VAL A 19 -4.41 -2.41 4.18
N GLY A 20 -4.96 -2.27 2.98
CA GLY A 20 -6.33 -2.71 2.63
C GLY A 20 -7.43 -1.67 2.86
N TYR A 21 -7.12 -0.53 3.47
CA TYR A 21 -8.04 0.60 3.65
C TYR A 21 -7.28 1.94 3.63
N TRP A 22 -8.01 3.06 3.64
CA TRP A 22 -7.43 4.40 3.72
C TRP A 22 -7.09 4.74 5.17
N SER A 23 -5.85 4.50 5.58
CA SER A 23 -5.37 4.81 6.93
C SER A 23 -4.99 6.29 7.09
N ALA A 24 -4.80 6.73 8.34
CA ALA A 24 -4.31 8.08 8.65
C ALA A 24 -2.94 8.36 8.00
N GLU A 25 -2.09 7.34 7.86
CA GLU A 25 -0.80 7.45 7.17
C GLU A 25 -0.97 7.63 5.65
N CYS A 26 -1.97 6.97 5.04
CA CYS A 26 -2.33 7.18 3.64
C CYS A 26 -2.73 8.63 3.39
N GLU A 27 -3.61 9.16 4.25
CA GLU A 27 -4.05 10.55 4.19
C GLU A 27 -2.89 11.53 4.37
N THR A 28 -2.08 11.33 5.40
CA THR A 28 -0.90 12.17 5.67
C THR A 28 0.06 12.17 4.48
N TRP A 29 0.32 11.00 3.88
CA TRP A 29 1.17 10.88 2.71
C TRP A 29 0.59 11.63 1.50
N TYR A 30 -0.71 11.47 1.25
CA TYR A 30 -1.40 12.10 0.13
C TYR A 30 -1.38 13.62 0.24
N ASN A 31 -1.79 14.15 1.40
CA ASN A 31 -1.82 15.59 1.67
C ASN A 31 -0.41 16.20 1.58
N THR A 32 0.60 15.51 2.11
CA THR A 32 2.00 15.96 2.00
C THR A 32 2.45 16.03 0.54
N ARG A 33 2.12 15.01 -0.26
CA ARG A 33 2.46 14.98 -1.69
C ARG A 33 1.74 16.10 -2.44
N LEU A 34 0.45 16.29 -2.19
CA LEU A 34 -0.39 17.30 -2.82
C LEU A 34 0.14 18.72 -2.54
N LYS A 35 0.47 19.02 -1.28
CA LYS A 35 1.10 20.29 -0.89
C LYS A 35 2.39 20.55 -1.66
N ARG A 36 3.27 19.55 -1.73
CA ARG A 36 4.54 19.68 -2.48
C ARG A 36 4.34 19.88 -3.98
N ILE A 37 3.30 19.29 -4.57
CA ILE A 37 2.96 19.53 -5.98
C ILE A 37 2.54 20.98 -6.17
N ALA A 38 1.68 21.51 -5.30
CA ALA A 38 1.22 22.89 -5.34
C ALA A 38 2.37 23.90 -5.16
N GLU A 39 3.34 23.59 -4.31
CA GLU A 39 4.54 24.41 -4.07
C GLU A 39 5.59 24.28 -5.19
N GLY A 40 5.37 23.42 -6.20
CA GLY A 40 6.36 23.14 -7.24
C GLY A 40 7.61 22.37 -6.75
N GLY A 41 7.58 21.83 -5.53
CA GLY A 41 8.71 21.20 -4.86
C GLY A 41 8.97 19.74 -5.23
N VAL A 42 8.23 19.17 -6.18
CA VAL A 42 8.40 17.76 -6.62
C VAL A 42 8.28 17.58 -8.12
N LEU A 43 9.07 16.66 -8.65
CA LEU A 43 8.98 16.21 -10.03
C LEU A 43 8.05 15.02 -10.20
N LEU A 44 7.54 14.87 -11.42
CA LEU A 44 6.95 13.63 -11.92
C LEU A 44 7.93 12.46 -11.72
N ARG A 45 7.39 11.29 -11.40
CA ARG A 45 8.20 10.11 -11.11
C ARG A 45 7.85 8.95 -12.02
N THR A 46 8.88 8.22 -12.42
CA THR A 46 8.76 6.88 -12.99
C THR A 46 8.34 5.88 -11.92
N THR A 47 7.80 4.73 -12.35
CA THR A 47 7.55 3.58 -11.46
C THR A 47 8.73 3.24 -10.54
N ALA A 48 9.95 3.21 -11.08
CA ALA A 48 11.13 2.82 -10.30
C ALA A 48 11.43 3.84 -9.20
N GLN A 49 11.28 5.13 -9.49
CA GLN A 49 11.40 6.20 -8.50
C GLN A 49 10.29 6.11 -7.45
N TRP A 50 9.06 5.77 -7.84
CA TRP A 50 7.97 5.55 -6.89
C TRP A 50 8.25 4.42 -5.91
N LYS A 51 8.64 3.25 -6.41
CA LYS A 51 9.02 2.11 -5.57
C LYS A 51 10.09 2.50 -4.54
N LYS A 52 11.11 3.25 -4.96
CA LYS A 52 12.17 3.73 -4.05
C LYS A 52 11.63 4.68 -2.96
N THR A 53 10.71 5.58 -3.29
CA THR A 53 10.17 6.56 -2.31
C THR A 53 9.11 6.01 -1.38
N LEU A 54 8.40 4.96 -1.78
CA LEU A 54 7.29 4.39 -1.02
C LEU A 54 7.74 3.27 -0.07
N VAL A 55 8.90 2.65 -0.32
CA VAL A 55 9.47 1.64 0.57
C VAL A 55 10.20 2.34 1.72
N ARG A 56 9.49 2.56 2.85
CA ARG A 56 10.08 3.05 4.10
C ARG A 56 10.83 1.96 4.86
N ASN A 57 10.31 0.73 4.84
CA ASN A 57 10.90 -0.43 5.49
C ASN A 57 10.97 -1.58 4.46
N ARG A 58 12.18 -2.06 4.18
CA ARG A 58 12.42 -3.11 3.18
C ARG A 58 11.88 -4.48 3.59
N ASN A 59 11.66 -4.69 4.90
CA ASN A 59 11.10 -5.93 5.44
C ASN A 59 9.56 -5.92 5.42
N MET A 60 8.94 -4.74 5.30
CA MET A 60 7.48 -4.57 5.32
C MET A 60 6.74 -5.37 4.23
N PRO A 61 7.21 -5.43 2.97
CA PRO A 61 6.50 -6.21 1.95
C PRO A 61 6.42 -7.70 2.29
N LYS A 62 7.47 -8.26 2.90
CA LYS A 62 7.47 -9.66 3.35
C LYS A 62 6.51 -9.85 4.51
N PHE A 63 6.53 -8.94 5.49
CA PHE A 63 5.61 -8.97 6.62
C PHE A 63 4.15 -8.89 6.17
N MET A 64 3.79 -7.92 5.33
CA MET A 64 2.42 -7.72 4.85
C MET A 64 1.92 -8.90 4.01
N LYS A 65 2.81 -9.51 3.20
CA LYS A 65 2.48 -10.74 2.48
C LYS A 65 2.07 -11.85 3.46
N ASN A 66 2.94 -12.16 4.43
CA ASN A 66 2.66 -13.20 5.42
C ASN A 66 1.41 -12.89 6.25
N TYR A 67 1.22 -11.61 6.61
CA TYR A 67 0.05 -11.17 7.37
C TYR A 67 -1.25 -11.40 6.59
N ARG A 68 -1.29 -11.07 5.29
CA ARG A 68 -2.46 -11.31 4.45
C ARG A 68 -2.76 -12.81 4.29
N GLU A 69 -1.74 -13.62 4.03
CA GLU A 69 -1.91 -15.08 3.93
C GLU A 69 -2.49 -15.69 5.22
N VAL A 70 -2.03 -15.25 6.40
CA VAL A 70 -2.58 -15.72 7.68
C VAL A 70 -4.01 -15.23 7.90
N CYS A 71 -4.33 -13.99 7.52
CA CYS A 71 -5.69 -13.47 7.65
C CYS A 71 -6.67 -14.19 6.72
N GLU A 72 -6.26 -14.49 5.48
CA GLU A 72 -7.06 -15.28 4.53
C GLU A 72 -7.38 -16.67 5.10
N LEU A 73 -6.37 -17.38 5.62
CA LEU A 73 -6.57 -18.69 6.26
C LEU A 73 -7.51 -18.62 7.49
N ALA A 74 -7.38 -17.56 8.29
CA ALA A 74 -8.24 -17.36 9.46
C ALA A 74 -9.70 -17.11 9.06
N LEU A 75 -9.93 -16.29 8.02
CA LEU A 75 -11.27 -16.02 7.48
C LEU A 75 -11.89 -17.30 6.90
N ASP A 76 -11.14 -18.06 6.10
CA ASP A 76 -11.61 -19.33 5.54
C ASP A 76 -12.00 -20.33 6.65
N SER A 77 -11.21 -20.37 7.74
CA SER A 77 -11.51 -21.21 8.91
C SER A 77 -12.78 -20.76 9.65
N LEU A 78 -13.04 -19.47 9.74
CA LEU A 78 -14.24 -18.92 10.35
C LEU A 78 -15.49 -19.23 9.51
N ASP A 79 -15.39 -19.09 8.18
CA ASP A 79 -16.49 -19.41 7.27
C ASP A 79 -16.86 -20.90 7.31
N LEU A 80 -15.88 -21.80 7.39
CA LEU A 80 -16.12 -23.24 7.57
C LEU A 80 -16.89 -23.58 8.86
N HIS A 81 -16.60 -22.89 9.96
CA HIS A 81 -17.29 -23.12 11.23
C HIS A 81 -18.73 -22.57 11.22
N LEU A 82 -18.95 -21.40 10.62
CA LEU A 82 -20.29 -20.84 10.43
C LEU A 82 -21.20 -21.71 9.55
N VAL A 83 -20.64 -22.37 8.54
CA VAL A 83 -21.38 -23.29 7.66
C VAL A 83 -21.66 -24.64 8.35
N SER A 84 -20.86 -25.03 9.34
CA SER A 84 -21.06 -26.29 10.09
C SER A 84 -22.10 -26.22 11.22
N GLU A 85 -22.52 -25.01 11.61
CA GLU A 85 -23.52 -24.76 12.65
C GLU A 85 -24.93 -24.47 12.09
N LEU A 86 -25.09 -24.46 10.77
CA LEU A 86 -26.36 -24.34 10.04
C LEU A 86 -26.86 -25.71 9.53
#